data_AF-A0A7C5P9H4-F1
#
_entry.id   AF-A0A7C5P9H4-F1
#
_cell.length_a   1.000
_cell.length_b   1.000
_cell.length_c   1.000
_cell.angle_alpha   90.00
_cell.angle_beta   90.00
_cell.angle_gamma   90.00
#
_symmetry.space_group_name_H-M   'P 1'
#
loop_
_entity.id
_entity.type
_entity.pdbx_description
1 polymer ?
#
loop_
_entity_poly.entity_id
_entity_poly.type
_entity_poly.pdbx_seq_one_letter_code
_entity_poly.pdbx_strand_id
1 'polypeptide(L)'
;MNTVRDENNKPVNLKEKLLVTYSRERAEKDREDRTRLIEKAEKLLKNIGTINGSLKRGGRKYLKETNKMNWELDNDAISKDEMFDGYYAILPS
;
A
#
# COMPACT_ATOMS: atom_id res chain seq x y z
N MET A 1 -18.18 -3.69 10.97
CA MET A 1 -19.27 -2.76 11.34
C MET A 1 -18.70 -1.81 12.37
N ASN A 2 -18.80 -0.50 12.15
CA ASN A 2 -18.35 0.49 13.13
C ASN A 2 -19.45 0.68 14.17
N THR A 3 -19.19 0.23 15.40
CA THR A 3 -20.05 0.41 16.57
C THR A 3 -19.46 1.51 17.44
N VAL A 4 -20.21 2.58 17.64
CA VAL A 4 -19.90 3.64 18.62
C VAL A 4 -20.88 3.55 19.78
N ARG A 5 -20.47 4.03 20.94
CA ARG A 5 -21.35 4.14 22.11
C ARG A 5 -22.00 5.52 22.10
N ASP A 6 -23.31 5.57 22.27
CA ASP A 6 -24.04 6.82 22.47
C ASP A 6 -23.78 7.41 23.87
N GLU A 7 -24.34 8.59 24.15
CA GLU A 7 -24.24 9.26 25.46
C GLU A 7 -24.79 8.42 26.62
N ASN A 8 -25.61 7.40 26.32
CA ASN A 8 -26.18 6.46 27.27
C ASN A 8 -25.45 5.10 27.28
N ASN A 9 -24.24 5.04 26.71
CA ASN A 9 -23.37 3.87 26.65
C ASN A 9 -23.98 2.66 25.90
N LYS A 10 -24.96 2.89 25.02
CA LYS A 10 -25.56 1.85 24.15
C LYS A 10 -24.78 1.74 22.84
N PRO A 11 -24.55 0.52 22.33
CA PRO A 11 -23.89 0.31 21.05
C PRO A 11 -24.82 0.69 19.89
N VAL A 12 -24.42 1.69 19.10
CA VAL A 12 -25.11 2.13 17.89
C VAL A 12 -24.27 1.76 16.67
N ASN A 13 -24.90 1.12 15.68
CA ASN A 13 -24.28 0.81 14.40
C ASN A 13 -24.27 2.06 13.51
N LEU A 14 -23.08 2.55 13.14
CA LEU A 14 -22.95 3.60 12.13
C LEU A 14 -23.05 2.99 10.73
N LYS A 15 -24.07 3.41 9.99
CA LYS A 15 -24.19 3.11 8.55
C LYS A 15 -23.44 4.17 7.77
N GLU A 16 -22.15 3.90 7.54
CA GLU A 16 -21.33 4.72 6.66
C GLU A 16 -21.45 4.21 5.20
N LYS A 17 -21.42 5.13 4.25
CA LYS A 17 -21.31 4.81 2.82
C LYS A 17 -19.88 5.09 2.39
N LEU A 18 -19.19 4.13 1.78
CA LEU A 18 -17.88 4.35 1.18
C LEU A 18 -18.05 4.52 -0.33
N LEU A 19 -17.75 5.69 -0.86
CA LEU A 19 -17.73 5.90 -2.31
C LEU A 19 -16.34 5.58 -2.84
N VAL A 20 -16.21 4.46 -3.56
CA VAL A 20 -14.98 4.11 -4.27
C VAL A 20 -15.09 4.64 -5.70
N THR A 21 -14.13 5.45 -6.11
CA THR A 21 -14.11 6.06 -7.45
C THR A 21 -12.72 5.96 -8.07
N TYR A 22 -12.63 6.27 -9.35
CA TYR A 22 -11.40 6.25 -10.14
C TYR A 22 -11.12 7.63 -10.75
N SER A 23 -9.85 8.03 -10.77
CA SER A 23 -9.38 9.21 -11.51
C SER A 23 -8.13 8.88 -12.31
N ARG A 24 -8.10 9.31 -13.58
CA ARG A 24 -6.94 9.14 -14.45
C ARG A 24 -5.72 9.90 -13.96
N GLU A 25 -5.89 11.16 -13.53
CA GLU A 25 -4.81 11.97 -12.97
C GLU A 25 -4.19 11.27 -11.75
N ARG A 26 -5.04 10.64 -10.94
CA ARG A 26 -4.59 9.88 -9.79
C ARG A 26 -3.84 8.61 -10.19
N ALA A 27 -4.30 7.91 -11.23
CA ALA A 27 -3.63 6.73 -11.76
C ALA A 27 -2.22 7.04 -12.27
N GLU A 28 -2.06 8.17 -12.97
CA GLU A 28 -0.76 8.62 -13.46
C GLU A 28 0.19 8.94 -12.30
N LYS A 29 -0.29 9.68 -11.29
CA LYS A 29 0.49 9.96 -10.08
C LYS A 29 0.86 8.71 -9.29
N ASP A 30 -0.09 7.80 -9.05
CA ASP A 30 0.16 6.57 -8.30
C ASP A 30 1.18 5.67 -9.03
N ARG A 31 1.13 5.64 -10.37
CA ARG A 31 2.13 4.98 -11.22
C ARG A 31 3.53 5.57 -11.08
N GLU A 32 3.65 6.90 -11.10
CA GLU A 32 4.94 7.58 -10.88
C GLU A 32 5.50 7.27 -9.49
N ASP A 33 4.66 7.35 -8.47
CA ASP A 33 5.03 7.03 -7.09
C ASP A 33 5.45 5.55 -6.94
N ARG A 34 4.73 4.61 -7.56
CA ARG A 34 5.13 3.19 -7.62
C ARG A 34 6.47 3.03 -8.30
N THR A 35 6.67 3.61 -9.48
CA THR A 35 7.92 3.50 -10.25
C THR A 35 9.11 3.97 -9.42
N ARG A 36 8.97 5.13 -8.74
CA ARG A 36 10.00 5.67 -7.83
C ARG A 36 10.33 4.73 -6.68
N LEU A 37 9.34 4.00 -6.14
CA LEU A 37 9.55 3.02 -5.08
C LEU A 37 10.22 1.74 -5.61
N ILE A 38 9.89 1.29 -6.82
CA ILE A 38 10.55 0.16 -7.49
C ILE A 38 12.02 0.47 -7.74
N GLU A 39 12.35 1.65 -8.28
CA GLU A 39 13.75 2.06 -8.48
C GLU A 39 14.55 2.07 -7.17
N LYS A 40 13.92 2.46 -6.06
CA LYS A 40 14.54 2.39 -4.72
C LYS A 40 14.76 0.93 -4.31
N ALA A 41 13.81 0.04 -4.60
CA ALA A 41 13.93 -1.39 -4.33
C ALA A 41 15.10 -2.01 -5.10
N GLU A 42 15.25 -1.68 -6.39
CA GLU A 42 16.38 -2.13 -7.21
C GLU A 42 17.73 -1.62 -6.68
N LYS A 43 17.80 -0.36 -6.24
CA LYS A 43 19.01 0.20 -5.61
C LYS A 43 19.37 -0.52 -4.31
N LEU A 44 18.38 -0.98 -3.56
CA LEU A 44 18.59 -1.79 -2.35
C LEU A 44 19.10 -3.19 -2.69
N LEU A 45 18.59 -3.82 -3.76
CA LEU A 45 19.08 -5.11 -4.24
C LEU A 45 20.55 -5.07 -4.68
N LYS A 46 21.03 -3.92 -5.20
CA LYS A 46 22.45 -3.73 -5.50
C LYS A 46 23.33 -3.62 -4.24
N ASN A 47 22.74 -3.28 -3.09
CA ASN A 47 23.41 -3.08 -1.81
C ASN A 47 22.77 -3.92 -0.69
N ILE A 48 22.77 -5.25 -0.87
CA ILE A 48 22.08 -6.23 0.00
C ILE A 48 22.45 -6.07 1.48
N GLY A 49 23.70 -5.70 1.79
CA GLY A 49 24.17 -5.47 3.17
C GLY A 49 23.44 -4.34 3.94
N THR A 50 22.61 -3.55 3.25
CA THR A 50 21.78 -2.49 3.86
C THR A 50 20.33 -2.92 4.15
N ILE A 51 19.96 -4.14 3.76
CA ILE A 51 18.61 -4.67 3.95
C ILE A 51 18.48 -5.27 5.36
N ASN A 52 18.31 -4.40 6.36
CA ASN A 52 17.92 -4.83 7.70
C ASN A 52 16.42 -5.19 7.70
N GLY A 53 16.12 -6.48 7.81
CA GLY A 53 14.87 -7.15 7.42
C GLY A 53 13.59 -6.85 8.22
N SER A 54 13.53 -5.85 9.10
CA SER A 54 12.35 -5.69 9.98
C SER A 54 11.28 -4.70 9.49
N LEU A 55 11.52 -3.86 8.46
CA LEU A 55 10.55 -2.86 8.01
C LEU A 55 10.21 -2.93 6.50
N LYS A 56 8.97 -3.32 6.19
CA LYS A 56 8.33 -3.20 4.86
C LYS A 56 7.80 -1.78 4.62
N ARG A 57 8.69 -0.78 4.59
CA ARG A 57 8.32 0.63 4.27
C ARG A 57 9.09 1.11 3.05
N GLY A 58 8.47 2.01 2.27
CA GLY A 58 9.06 2.55 1.05
C GLY A 58 9.35 1.44 0.02
N GLY A 59 10.48 1.54 -0.68
CA GLY A 59 10.84 0.59 -1.75
C GLY A 59 10.98 -0.87 -1.28
N ARG A 60 11.25 -1.10 0.02
CA ARG A 60 11.33 -2.46 0.60
C ARG A 60 10.00 -3.23 0.52
N LYS A 61 8.86 -2.56 0.35
CA LYS A 61 7.57 -3.24 0.22
C LYS A 61 7.48 -4.11 -1.05
N TYR A 62 8.30 -3.81 -2.05
CA TYR A 62 8.42 -4.58 -3.30
C TYR A 62 9.60 -5.55 -3.29
N LEU A 63 10.12 -5.90 -2.11
CA LEU A 63 11.16 -6.91 -1.96
C LEU A 63 10.59 -8.10 -1.21
N LYS A 64 10.83 -9.30 -1.74
CA LYS A 64 10.57 -10.57 -1.07
C LYS A 64 11.88 -11.29 -0.76
N GLU A 65 11.93 -11.89 0.42
CA GLU A 65 13.06 -12.71 0.86
C GLU A 65 12.88 -14.11 0.26
N THR A 66 13.87 -14.57 -0.52
CA THR A 66 13.86 -15.93 -1.08
C THR A 66 14.60 -16.92 -0.19
N ASN A 67 15.61 -16.41 0.53
CA ASN A 67 16.37 -17.16 1.54
C ASN A 67 16.97 -16.15 2.53
N LYS A 68 17.50 -16.60 3.67
CA LYS A 68 17.98 -15.75 4.79
C LYS A 68 18.95 -14.60 4.42
N MET A 69 19.53 -14.61 3.22
CA MET A 69 20.49 -13.63 2.71
C MET A 69 20.17 -13.12 1.30
N ASN A 70 19.11 -13.64 0.65
CA ASN A 70 18.77 -13.32 -0.74
C ASN A 70 17.41 -12.65 -0.82
N TRP A 71 17.38 -11.54 -1.53
CA TRP A 71 16.19 -10.73 -1.76
C TRP A 71 15.97 -10.61 -3.27
N GLU A 72 14.71 -10.56 -3.68
CA GLU A 72 14.32 -10.32 -5.07
C GLU A 72 13.11 -9.38 -5.13
N LEU A 73 12.80 -8.86 -6.32
CA LEU A 73 11.60 -8.05 -6.52
C LEU A 73 10.35 -8.91 -6.37
N ASP A 74 9.39 -8.40 -5.61
CA ASP A 74 8.07 -8.98 -5.45
C ASP A 74 7.14 -8.47 -6.56
N ASN A 75 7.19 -9.14 -7.72
CA ASN A 75 6.35 -8.79 -8.87
C ASN A 75 4.84 -8.90 -8.54
N ASP A 76 4.43 -9.81 -7.66
CA ASP A 76 3.03 -9.95 -7.28
C ASP A 76 2.55 -8.74 -6.48
N ALA A 77 3.40 -8.21 -5.58
CA ALA A 77 3.10 -6.97 -4.86
C ALA A 77 3.05 -5.76 -5.81
N ILE A 78 3.94 -5.70 -6.79
CA ILE A 78 3.96 -4.64 -7.82
C ILE A 78 2.68 -4.68 -8.65
N SER A 79 2.30 -5.84 -9.17
CA SER A 79 1.09 -6.01 -9.99
C SER A 79 -0.18 -5.72 -9.20
N LYS A 80 -0.25 -6.12 -7.93
CA LYS A 80 -1.38 -5.76 -7.06
C LYS A 80 -1.53 -4.25 -6.91
N ASP A 81 -0.44 -3.54 -6.62
CA ASP A 81 -0.50 -2.08 -6.48
C ASP A 81 -0.84 -1.39 -7.80
N GLU A 82 -0.31 -1.88 -8.92
CA GLU A 82 -0.64 -1.38 -10.26
C GLU A 82 -2.14 -1.51 -10.58
N MET A 83 -2.79 -2.60 -10.16
CA MET A 83 -4.24 -2.79 -10.37
C MET A 83 -5.11 -1.74 -9.65
N PHE A 84 -4.58 -1.12 -8.59
CA PHE A 84 -5.31 -0.13 -7.78
C PHE A 84 -4.93 1.31 -8.09
N ASP A 85 -4.04 1.57 -9.05
CA ASP A 85 -3.72 2.92 -9.48
C ASP A 85 -4.98 3.71 -9.83
N GLY A 86 -5.09 4.91 -9.26
CA GLY A 86 -6.20 5.80 -9.56
C GLY A 86 -7.49 5.50 -8.80
N TYR A 87 -7.59 4.36 -8.11
CA TYR A 87 -8.70 4.08 -7.22
C TYR A 87 -8.50 4.75 -5.87
N TYR A 88 -9.52 5.47 -5.40
CA TYR A 88 -9.54 6.04 -4.07
C TYR A 88 -10.95 6.03 -3.51
N ALA A 89 -11.04 6.03 -2.18
CA ALA A 89 -12.29 5.99 -1.47
C ALA A 89 -12.54 7.32 -0.74
N ILE A 90 -13.76 7.82 -0.86
CA ILE A 90 -14.25 8.98 -0.12
C ILE A 90 -15.27 8.46 0.89
N LEU A 91 -15.09 8.85 2.15
CA LEU A 91 -16.09 8.70 3.19
C LEU A 91 -16.88 10.01 3.25
N PRO A 92 -18.11 10.09 2.70
CA PRO A 92 -18.95 11.26 2.82
C PRO A 92 -19.42 11.35 4.28
N SER A 93 -19.27 12.54 4.87
CA SER A 93 -19.79 12.92 6.18
C SER A 93 -21.31 12.93 6.24
#